data_AF-A0A326GK16-F1
#
_entry.id   AF-A0A326GK16-F1
#
_cell.length_a   1.000
_cell.length_b   1.000
_cell.length_c   1.000
_cell.angle_alpha   90.00
_cell.angle_beta   90.00
_cell.angle_gamma   90.00
#
_symmetry.space_group_name_H-M   'P 1'
#
loop_
_entity.id
_entity.type
_entity.pdbx_description
1 polymer ?
#
loop_
_entity_poly.entity_id
_entity_poly.type
_entity_poly.pdbx_seq_one_letter_code
_entity_poly.pdbx_strand_id
1 'polypeptide(L)'
;MTRACECGAPLGRRNETGRCRSCSSKRLSLRPEVQEARRIGLRKKYATDPAFKAAHAERMRNLVLSDAAKEKMREVGRKQYRELLSRPDMLERRQSETAKAKRVSSWMATTMPWLPADRIADYRTYRAARYSPAEARAMIEDAIRADAAAEIAARQQAMADKHARDLASRY
;
A
#
# COMPACT_ATOMS: atom_id res chain seq x y z
N MET A 1 29.98 -26.58 -35.80
CA MET A 1 29.78 -25.68 -34.65
C MET A 1 28.31 -25.62 -34.30
N THR A 2 27.92 -26.13 -33.13
CA THR A 2 26.55 -26.00 -32.61
C THR A 2 26.33 -24.54 -32.20
N ARG A 3 25.38 -23.86 -32.85
CA ARG A 3 24.97 -22.51 -32.44
C ARG A 3 24.35 -22.61 -31.04
N ALA A 4 24.59 -21.62 -30.19
CA ALA A 4 24.04 -21.56 -28.85
C ALA A 4 23.19 -20.30 -28.65
N CYS A 5 22.13 -20.42 -27.85
CA CYS A 5 21.31 -19.27 -27.44
C CYS A 5 22.07 -18.42 -26.41
N GLU A 6 21.63 -17.18 -26.20
CA GLU A 6 22.07 -16.31 -25.09
C GLU A 6 21.97 -16.98 -23.70
N CYS A 7 21.11 -17.98 -23.53
CA CYS A 7 20.96 -18.74 -22.28
C CYS A 7 21.81 -20.02 -22.24
N GLY A 8 22.74 -20.22 -23.18
CA GLY A 8 23.58 -21.42 -23.29
C GLY A 8 22.89 -22.66 -23.86
N ALA A 9 21.59 -22.60 -24.18
CA ALA A 9 20.88 -23.73 -24.76
C ALA A 9 21.37 -24.04 -26.19
N PRO A 10 21.63 -25.31 -26.54
CA PRO A 10 22.02 -25.67 -27.90
C PRO A 10 20.87 -25.37 -28.87
N LEU A 11 21.21 -24.73 -29.98
CA LEU A 11 20.26 -24.41 -31.04
C LEU A 11 20.36 -25.44 -32.16
N GLY A 12 19.21 -25.92 -32.62
CA GLY A 12 19.12 -26.76 -33.80
C GLY A 12 19.63 -26.03 -35.05
N ARG A 13 20.12 -26.80 -36.03
CA ARG A 13 20.72 -26.28 -37.27
C ARG A 13 19.80 -25.34 -38.07
N ARG A 14 18.48 -25.55 -37.98
CA ARG A 14 17.43 -24.75 -38.66
C ARG A 14 16.91 -23.57 -37.84
N ASN A 15 17.52 -23.24 -36.69
CA ASN A 15 17.05 -22.11 -35.89
C ASN A 15 17.57 -20.78 -36.49
N GLU A 16 16.67 -20.04 -37.12
CA GLU A 16 16.95 -18.73 -37.74
C GLU A 16 16.87 -17.57 -36.75
N THR A 17 16.09 -17.73 -35.68
CA THR A 17 15.86 -16.66 -34.68
C THR A 17 17.04 -16.42 -33.75
N GLY A 18 18.03 -17.32 -33.73
CA GLY A 18 19.17 -17.28 -32.82
C GLY A 18 18.80 -17.46 -31.35
N ARG A 19 17.57 -17.85 -31.04
CA ARG A 19 17.06 -18.01 -29.67
C ARG A 19 16.37 -19.35 -29.49
N CYS A 20 16.49 -19.94 -28.31
CA CYS A 20 15.71 -21.12 -27.96
C CYS A 20 14.22 -20.74 -27.77
N ARG A 21 13.35 -21.75 -27.73
CA ARG A 21 11.90 -21.57 -27.58
C ARG A 21 11.53 -20.80 -26.30
N SER A 22 12.25 -21.03 -25.21
CA SER A 22 12.00 -20.34 -23.94
C SER A 22 12.43 -18.87 -24.00
N CYS A 23 13.64 -18.57 -24.50
CA CYS A 23 14.12 -17.19 -24.64
C CYS A 23 13.29 -16.36 -25.61
N SER A 24 12.85 -16.95 -26.73
CA SER A 24 11.93 -16.28 -27.67
C SER A 24 10.57 -16.00 -27.04
N SER A 25 9.96 -16.99 -26.36
CA SER A 25 8.69 -16.82 -25.66
C SER A 25 8.77 -15.77 -24.54
N LYS A 26 9.86 -15.76 -23.76
CA LYS A 26 10.10 -14.78 -22.69
C LYS A 26 10.26 -13.36 -23.25
N ARG A 27 10.99 -13.21 -24.36
CA ARG A 27 11.14 -11.91 -25.01
C ARG A 27 9.80 -11.40 -25.55
N LEU A 28 9.02 -12.27 -26.19
CA LEU A 28 7.68 -11.93 -26.69
C LEU A 28 6.72 -11.54 -25.55
N SER A 29 6.74 -12.26 -24.42
CA SER A 29 5.87 -11.94 -23.29
C SER A 29 6.24 -10.64 -22.57
N LEU A 30 7.49 -10.18 -22.71
CA LEU A 30 7.95 -8.91 -22.15
C LEU A 30 7.67 -7.70 -23.06
N ARG A 31 7.27 -7.91 -24.32
CA ARG A 31 6.89 -6.78 -25.20
C ARG A 31 5.64 -6.08 -24.67
N PRO A 32 5.63 -4.73 -24.59
CA PRO A 32 4.51 -3.98 -24.02
C PRO A 32 3.20 -4.23 -24.78
N GLU A 33 3.25 -4.25 -26.11
CA GLU A 33 2.10 -4.52 -26.99
C GLU A 33 1.45 -5.88 -26.70
N VAL A 34 2.26 -6.92 -26.47
CA VAL A 34 1.76 -8.28 -26.17
C VAL A 34 1.11 -8.31 -24.78
N GLN A 35 1.66 -7.60 -23.81
CA GLN A 35 1.05 -7.50 -22.48
C GLN A 35 -0.27 -6.74 -22.52
N GLU A 36 -0.33 -5.64 -23.27
CA GLU A 36 -1.53 -4.83 -23.41
C GLU A 36 -2.64 -5.63 -24.11
N ALA A 37 -2.34 -6.30 -25.23
CA ALA A 37 -3.27 -7.18 -25.92
C ALA A 37 -3.81 -8.30 -24.99
N ARG A 38 -2.95 -8.88 -24.14
CA ARG A 38 -3.37 -9.87 -23.13
C ARG A 38 -4.29 -9.27 -22.07
N ARG A 39 -4.01 -8.06 -21.57
CA ARG A 39 -4.87 -7.37 -20.59
C ARG A 39 -6.24 -7.06 -21.18
N ILE A 40 -6.28 -6.55 -22.41
CA ILE A 40 -7.53 -6.26 -23.13
C ILE A 40 -8.33 -7.56 -23.33
N GLY A 41 -7.67 -8.63 -23.80
CA GLY A 41 -8.31 -9.93 -24.00
C GLY A 41 -8.87 -10.53 -22.70
N LEU A 42 -8.12 -10.45 -21.59
CA LEU A 42 -8.60 -10.88 -20.28
C LEU A 42 -9.80 -10.03 -19.82
N ARG A 43 -9.71 -8.70 -19.91
CA ARG A 43 -10.81 -7.80 -19.55
C ARG A 43 -12.08 -8.13 -20.34
N LYS A 44 -11.96 -8.37 -21.65
CA LYS A 44 -13.08 -8.78 -22.50
C LYS A 44 -13.69 -10.11 -22.02
N LYS A 45 -12.87 -11.14 -21.80
CA LYS A 45 -13.35 -12.45 -21.30
C LYS A 45 -14.08 -12.33 -19.97
N TYR A 46 -13.56 -11.54 -19.03
CA TYR A 46 -14.23 -11.29 -17.75
C TYR A 46 -15.58 -10.59 -17.89
N ALA A 47 -15.76 -9.76 -18.91
CA ALA A 47 -17.00 -9.05 -19.17
C ALA A 47 -18.02 -9.91 -19.92
N THR A 48 -17.55 -10.73 -20.87
CA THR A 48 -18.43 -11.47 -21.80
C THR A 48 -18.75 -12.89 -21.34
N ASP A 49 -17.91 -13.52 -20.51
CA ASP A 49 -18.04 -14.92 -20.11
C ASP A 49 -18.17 -15.06 -18.58
N PRO A 50 -19.41 -15.18 -18.07
CA PRO A 50 -19.68 -15.40 -16.65
C PRO A 50 -19.09 -16.71 -16.12
N ALA A 51 -19.03 -17.77 -16.93
CA ALA A 51 -18.49 -19.07 -16.52
C ALA A 51 -16.98 -19.00 -16.30
N PHE A 52 -16.26 -18.30 -17.19
CA PHE A 52 -14.83 -18.01 -17.00
C PHE A 52 -14.58 -17.23 -15.71
N LYS A 53 -15.39 -16.21 -15.43
CA LYS A 53 -15.30 -15.40 -14.20
C LYS A 53 -15.56 -16.24 -12.96
N ALA A 54 -16.60 -17.08 -12.95
CA ALA A 54 -16.93 -17.96 -11.84
C ALA A 54 -15.81 -18.98 -11.57
N ALA A 55 -15.34 -19.68 -12.60
CA ALA A 55 -14.25 -20.64 -12.48
C ALA A 55 -12.93 -19.98 -12.01
N HIS A 56 -12.65 -18.76 -12.45
CA HIS A 56 -11.50 -18.01 -11.94
C HIS A 56 -11.67 -17.64 -10.46
N ALA A 57 -12.84 -17.17 -10.05
CA ALA A 57 -13.12 -16.85 -8.65
C ALA A 57 -12.98 -18.08 -7.75
N GLU A 58 -13.46 -19.24 -8.19
CA GLU A 58 -13.33 -20.50 -7.48
C GLU A 58 -11.85 -20.93 -7.33
N ARG A 59 -11.07 -20.88 -8.42
CA ARG A 59 -9.62 -21.15 -8.36
C ARG A 59 -8.93 -20.25 -7.34
N MET A 60 -9.26 -18.95 -7.33
CA MET A 60 -8.66 -18.00 -6.37
C MET A 60 -9.09 -18.29 -4.93
N ARG A 61 -10.35 -18.67 -4.69
CA ARG A 61 -10.79 -19.11 -3.36
C ARG A 61 -10.01 -20.34 -2.90
N ASN A 62 -9.84 -21.34 -3.75
CA ASN A 62 -9.09 -22.54 -3.41
C ASN A 62 -7.60 -22.24 -3.15
N LEU A 63 -7.01 -21.32 -3.92
CA LEU A 63 -5.61 -20.91 -3.76
C LEU A 63 -5.33 -20.06 -2.51
N VAL A 64 -6.32 -19.36 -1.95
CA VAL A 64 -6.11 -18.40 -0.85
C VAL A 64 -6.83 -18.78 0.43
N LEU A 65 -8.04 -19.31 0.33
CA LEU A 65 -8.95 -19.52 1.46
C LEU A 65 -9.01 -20.98 1.93
N SER A 66 -8.51 -21.93 1.15
CA SER A 66 -8.43 -23.32 1.61
C SER A 66 -7.44 -23.46 2.77
N ASP A 67 -7.73 -24.33 3.72
CA ASP A 67 -6.87 -24.51 4.89
C ASP A 67 -5.50 -25.10 4.52
N ALA A 68 -5.45 -25.95 3.50
CA ALA A 68 -4.20 -26.42 2.92
C ALA A 68 -3.35 -25.28 2.33
N ALA A 69 -3.98 -24.31 1.64
CA ALA A 69 -3.26 -23.15 1.13
C ALA A 69 -2.79 -22.22 2.24
N LYS A 70 -3.62 -22.00 3.27
CA LYS A 70 -3.22 -21.22 4.46
C LYS A 70 -2.02 -21.86 5.16
N GLU A 71 -2.04 -23.17 5.36
CA GLU A 71 -0.94 -23.86 6.04
C GLU A 71 0.34 -23.82 5.21
N LYS A 72 0.24 -24.00 3.90
CA LYS A 72 1.38 -23.82 2.99
C LYS A 72 1.95 -22.40 3.05
N MET A 73 1.10 -21.38 3.11
CA MET A 73 1.55 -19.99 3.28
C MET A 73 2.22 -19.77 4.64
N ARG A 74 1.71 -20.36 5.72
CA ARG A 74 2.37 -20.32 7.03
C ARG A 74 3.72 -21.01 7.00
N GLU A 75 3.83 -22.16 6.35
CA GLU A 75 5.08 -22.90 6.19
C GLU A 75 6.12 -22.07 5.43
N VAL A 76 5.73 -21.47 4.31
CA VAL A 76 6.58 -20.54 3.55
C VAL A 76 7.00 -19.35 4.42
N GLY A 77 6.09 -18.79 5.22
CA GLY A 77 6.40 -17.72 6.16
C GLY A 77 7.42 -18.13 7.22
N ARG A 78 7.26 -19.31 7.83
CA ARG A 78 8.21 -19.89 8.80
C ARG A 78 9.58 -20.10 8.16
N LYS A 79 9.61 -20.61 6.92
CA LYS A 79 10.83 -20.82 6.14
C LYS A 79 11.53 -19.49 5.85
N GLN A 80 10.81 -18.49 5.34
CA GLN A 80 11.35 -17.15 5.09
C GLN A 80 11.90 -16.51 6.36
N TYR A 81 11.22 -16.68 7.49
CA TYR A 81 11.69 -16.17 8.76
C TYR A 81 13.04 -16.78 9.13
N ARG A 82 13.13 -18.12 9.11
CA ARG A 82 14.33 -18.89 9.49
C ARG A 82 15.51 -18.69 8.52
N GLU A 83 15.24 -18.63 7.22
CA GLU A 83 16.31 -18.64 6.20
C GLU A 83 16.79 -17.23 5.85
N LEU A 84 15.94 -16.22 5.97
CA LEU A 84 16.18 -14.91 5.39
C LEU A 84 16.03 -13.78 6.41
N LEU A 85 14.92 -13.71 7.14
CA LEU A 85 14.66 -12.59 8.06
C LEU A 85 15.42 -12.67 9.38
N SER A 86 15.88 -13.85 9.80
CA SER A 86 16.71 -14.05 10.99
C SER A 86 18.21 -13.91 10.73
N ARG A 87 18.63 -13.72 9.48
CA ARG A 87 20.04 -13.50 9.16
C ARG A 87 20.53 -12.15 9.72
N PRO A 88 21.77 -12.06 10.23
CA PRO A 88 22.28 -10.84 10.85
C PRO A 88 22.31 -9.65 9.89
N ASP A 89 22.70 -9.86 8.63
CA ASP A 89 22.70 -8.85 7.57
C ASP A 89 21.31 -8.21 7.34
N MET A 90 20.26 -9.04 7.34
CA MET A 90 18.88 -8.58 7.18
C MET A 90 18.34 -7.89 8.44
N LEU A 91 18.75 -8.34 9.62
CA LEU A 91 18.41 -7.68 10.88
C LEU A 91 19.03 -6.30 10.98
N GLU A 92 20.32 -6.15 10.68
CA GLU A 92 21.02 -4.87 10.64
C GLU A 92 20.37 -3.91 9.65
N ARG A 93 20.11 -4.37 8.42
CA ARG A 93 19.39 -3.57 7.42
C ARG A 93 18.01 -3.13 7.87
N ARG A 94 17.28 -4.00 8.61
CA ARG A 94 15.95 -3.68 9.16
C ARG A 94 16.03 -2.69 10.32
N GLN A 95 17.12 -2.74 11.10
CA GLN A 95 17.35 -1.90 12.26
C GLN A 95 18.11 -0.60 11.96
N SER A 96 18.63 -0.44 10.75
CA SER A 96 19.30 0.78 10.33
C SER A 96 18.40 2.00 10.51
N GLU A 97 19.01 3.14 10.84
CA GLU A 97 18.27 4.39 11.04
C GLU A 97 17.50 4.81 9.78
N THR A 98 18.09 4.58 8.60
CA THR A 98 17.44 4.87 7.32
C THR A 98 16.19 4.02 7.10
N ALA A 99 16.23 2.73 7.44
CA ALA A 99 15.08 1.84 7.34
C ALA A 99 14.00 2.16 8.40
N LYS A 100 14.42 2.51 9.62
CA LYS A 100 13.52 2.99 10.68
C LYS A 100 12.82 4.29 10.29
N ALA A 101 13.57 5.30 9.85
CA ALA A 101 13.04 6.59 9.42
C ALA A 101 12.05 6.45 8.25
N LYS A 102 12.38 5.62 7.25
CA LYS A 102 11.46 5.32 6.14
C LYS A 102 10.19 4.63 6.61
N ARG A 103 10.28 3.68 7.55
CA ARG A 103 9.11 3.01 8.13
C ARG A 103 8.23 4.00 8.89
N VAL A 104 8.82 4.84 9.74
CA VAL A 104 8.10 5.86 10.51
C VAL A 104 7.42 6.84 9.56
N SER A 105 8.15 7.38 8.57
CA SER A 105 7.58 8.28 7.56
C SER A 105 6.40 7.64 6.81
N SER A 106 6.57 6.41 6.34
CA SER A 106 5.51 5.64 5.67
C SER A 106 4.30 5.41 6.59
N TRP A 107 4.54 5.04 7.85
CA TRP A 107 3.51 4.79 8.84
C TRP A 107 2.76 6.08 9.22
N MET A 108 3.46 7.20 9.40
CA MET A 108 2.84 8.49 9.68
C MET A 108 2.03 9.01 8.48
N ALA A 109 2.47 8.72 7.25
CA ALA A 109 1.73 9.08 6.04
C ALA A 109 0.43 8.27 5.87
N THR A 110 0.39 7.03 6.37
CA THR A 110 -0.76 6.13 6.17
C THR A 110 -1.70 6.06 7.36
N THR A 111 -1.17 6.09 8.57
CA THR A 111 -1.92 5.84 9.81
C THR A 111 -2.33 7.14 10.51
N MET A 112 -1.87 8.29 9.99
CA MET A 112 -2.16 9.64 10.50
C MET A 112 -2.22 9.71 12.04
N PRO A 113 -1.18 9.26 12.78
CA PRO A 113 -1.24 9.18 14.24
C PRO A 113 -1.34 10.56 14.91
N TRP A 114 -0.99 11.61 14.18
CA TRP A 114 -1.10 13.01 14.58
C TRP A 114 -2.52 13.55 14.49
N LEU A 115 -3.43 12.82 13.81
CA LEU A 115 -4.78 13.27 13.51
C LEU A 115 -5.77 12.71 14.56
N PRO A 116 -6.43 13.57 15.34
CA PRO A 116 -7.49 13.15 16.25
C PRO A 116 -8.60 12.37 15.54
N ALA A 117 -9.23 11.42 16.24
CA ALA A 117 -10.20 10.50 15.63
C ALA A 117 -11.42 11.22 15.02
N ASP A 118 -11.85 12.32 15.62
CA ASP A 118 -12.90 13.22 15.17
C ASP A 118 -12.54 13.94 13.85
N ARG A 119 -11.24 14.08 13.53
CA ARG A 119 -10.74 14.78 12.34
C ARG A 119 -10.38 13.88 11.17
N ILE A 120 -10.54 12.57 11.32
CA ILE A 120 -10.32 11.60 10.23
C ILE A 120 -11.29 11.87 9.06
N ALA A 121 -12.53 12.28 9.36
CA ALA A 121 -13.52 12.62 8.34
C ALA A 121 -13.08 13.83 7.52
N ASP A 122 -12.61 14.89 8.18
CA ASP A 122 -12.12 16.12 7.55
C ASP A 122 -10.96 15.82 6.58
N TYR A 123 -10.00 15.00 7.00
CA TYR A 123 -8.90 14.58 6.13
C TYR A 123 -9.37 13.83 4.89
N ARG A 124 -10.35 12.92 5.03
CA ARG A 124 -10.91 12.18 3.88
C ARG A 124 -11.60 13.14 2.91
N THR A 125 -12.32 14.13 3.42
CA THR A 125 -12.95 15.19 2.62
C THR A 125 -11.90 15.98 1.83
N TYR A 126 -10.82 16.42 2.48
CA TYR A 126 -9.74 17.13 1.79
C TYR A 126 -9.04 16.27 0.73
N ARG A 127 -8.82 14.98 1.00
CA ARG A 127 -8.24 14.07 0.01
C ARG A 127 -9.17 13.82 -1.18
N ALA A 128 -10.48 13.74 -0.96
CA ALA A 128 -11.48 13.65 -2.03
C ALA A 128 -11.51 14.93 -2.89
N ALA A 129 -11.33 16.09 -2.27
CA ALA A 129 -11.17 17.38 -2.93
C ALA A 129 -9.79 17.60 -3.60
N ARG A 130 -8.94 16.56 -3.64
CA ARG A 130 -7.61 16.53 -4.28
C ARG A 130 -6.55 17.44 -3.66
N TYR A 131 -6.70 17.86 -2.41
CA TYR A 131 -5.61 18.49 -1.68
C TYR A 131 -4.44 17.51 -1.50
N SER A 132 -3.22 18.04 -1.53
CA SER A 132 -2.04 17.26 -1.19
C SER A 132 -2.10 16.83 0.28
N PRO A 133 -1.44 15.73 0.68
CA PRO A 133 -1.41 15.30 2.07
C PRO A 133 -0.85 16.37 3.02
N ALA A 134 0.08 17.20 2.53
CA ALA A 134 0.68 18.29 3.30
C ALA A 134 -0.30 19.45 3.52
N GLU A 135 -1.03 19.86 2.47
CA GLU A 135 -2.05 20.92 2.58
C GLU A 135 -3.21 20.47 3.46
N ALA A 136 -3.73 19.26 3.25
CA ALA A 136 -4.80 18.70 4.08
C ALA A 136 -4.39 18.63 5.56
N ARG A 137 -3.12 18.35 5.84
CA ARG A 137 -2.58 18.36 7.20
C ARG A 137 -2.54 19.77 7.79
N ALA A 138 -1.99 20.73 7.05
CA ALA A 138 -1.92 22.12 7.51
C ALA A 138 -3.30 22.68 7.84
N MET A 139 -4.30 22.43 6.98
CA MET A 139 -5.68 22.87 7.20
C MET A 139 -6.30 22.28 8.47
N ILE A 140 -6.01 21.01 8.77
CA ILE A 140 -6.53 20.37 9.99
C ILE A 140 -5.78 20.86 11.23
N GLU A 141 -4.47 21.01 11.16
CA GLU A 141 -3.68 21.59 12.27
C GLU A 141 -4.11 23.04 12.57
N ASP A 142 -4.49 23.80 11.55
CA ASP A 142 -5.06 25.15 11.71
C ASP A 142 -6.44 25.13 12.37
N ALA A 143 -7.32 24.22 11.93
CA ALA A 143 -8.63 24.04 12.55
C ALA A 143 -8.50 23.64 14.03
N ILE A 144 -7.63 22.69 14.36
CA ILE A 144 -7.36 22.25 15.74
C ILE A 144 -6.86 23.43 16.59
N ARG A 145 -5.96 24.27 16.04
CA ARG A 145 -5.47 25.45 16.74
C ARG A 145 -6.56 26.49 16.98
N ALA A 146 -7.43 26.71 15.99
CA ALA A 146 -8.56 27.63 16.11
C ALA A 146 -9.55 27.17 17.19
N ASP A 147 -9.89 25.88 17.22
CA ASP A 147 -10.80 25.31 18.20
C ASP A 147 -10.22 25.38 19.62
N ALA A 148 -8.93 25.07 19.79
CA ALA A 148 -8.25 25.21 21.07
C ALA A 148 -8.24 26.68 21.56
N ALA A 149 -8.02 27.64 20.65
CA ALA A 149 -8.08 29.06 20.99
C ALA A 149 -9.49 29.50 21.40
N ALA A 150 -10.52 29.03 20.71
CA ALA A 150 -11.91 29.32 21.03
C ALA A 150 -12.31 28.75 22.41
N GLU A 151 -11.86 27.53 22.74
CA GLU A 151 -12.10 26.91 24.04
C GLU A 151 -11.43 27.69 25.18
N ILE A 152 -10.18 28.13 24.98
CA ILE A 152 -9.47 28.98 25.95
C ILE A 152 -10.21 30.30 26.17
N ALA A 153 -10.65 30.96 25.09
CA ALA A 153 -11.38 32.22 25.17
C ALA A 153 -12.72 32.05 25.90
N ALA A 154 -13.48 31.00 25.58
CA ALA A 154 -14.74 30.69 26.27
C ALA A 154 -14.52 30.42 27.77
N ARG A 155 -13.44 29.72 28.13
CA ARG A 155 -13.07 29.49 29.53
C ARG A 155 -12.69 30.78 30.25
N GLN A 156 -11.98 31.69 29.60
CA GLN A 156 -11.63 33.00 30.16
C GLN A 156 -12.87 33.87 30.37
N GLN A 157 -13.80 33.88 29.41
CA GLN A 157 -15.08 34.59 29.53
C GLN A 157 -15.91 34.02 30.69
N ALA A 158 -16.04 32.69 30.79
CA ALA A 158 -16.76 32.06 31.90
C ALA A 158 -16.16 32.39 33.27
N MET A 159 -14.83 32.49 33.38
CA MET A 159 -14.15 32.93 34.61
C MET A 159 -14.43 34.41 34.91
N ALA A 160 -14.41 35.28 33.90
CA ALA A 160 -14.73 36.69 34.04
C ALA A 160 -16.18 36.91 34.47
N ASP A 161 -17.13 36.21 33.85
CA ASP A 161 -18.56 36.27 34.18
C ASP A 161 -18.81 35.79 35.61
N LYS A 162 -18.13 34.71 36.04
CA LYS A 162 -18.22 34.23 37.41
C LYS A 162 -17.71 35.28 38.40
N HIS A 163 -16.54 35.86 38.13
CA HIS A 163 -15.98 36.92 38.97
C HIS A 163 -16.89 38.15 39.05
N ALA A 164 -17.50 38.55 37.93
CA ALA A 164 -18.46 39.65 37.89
C ALA A 164 -19.72 39.35 38.74
N ARG A 165 -20.25 38.13 38.68
CA ARG A 165 -21.38 37.70 39.54
C ARG A 165 -21.01 37.72 41.02
N ASP A 166 -19.83 37.21 41.37
CA ASP A 166 -19.34 37.18 42.75
C ASP A 166 -19.19 38.60 43.31
N LEU A 167 -18.69 39.56 42.51
CA LEU A 167 -18.63 40.98 42.89
C LEU A 167 -20.03 41.60 43.06
N ALA A 168 -20.95 41.33 42.13
CA ALA A 168 -22.32 41.85 42.20
C ALA A 168 -23.10 41.32 43.41
N SER A 169 -22.77 40.13 43.91
CA SER A 169 -23.40 39.54 45.10
C SER A 169 -22.93 40.13 46.45
N ARG A 170 -21.86 40.92 46.45
CA ARG A 170 -21.24 41.50 47.66
C ARG A 170 -21.73 42.91 48.01
N TYR A 171 -22.48 43.54 47.11
CA TYR A 171 -23.11 44.85 47.29
C TYR A 171 -24.63 44.69 47.34
#